data_AF-A0A958NYR5-F1
#
_entry.id   AF-A0A958NYR5-F1
#
_cell.length_a   1.000
_cell.length_b   1.000
_cell.length_c   1.000
_cell.angle_alpha   90.00
_cell.angle_beta   90.00
_cell.angle_gamma   90.00
#
_symmetry.space_group_name_H-M   'P 1'
#
loop_
_entity.id
_entity.type
_entity.pdbx_description
1 polymer ?
#
loop_
_entity_poly.entity_id
_entity_poly.type
_entity_poly.pdbx_seq_one_letter_code
_entity_poly.pdbx_strand_id
1 'polypeptide(L)'
;MASLIINLISFLILCVFFYGRSLRHKNPKKHAKTMSMVICADLILILFLVIGRSALSKVSLSMPIYLIVHISFALSTVIFYVFAIIYGVKILKGQRQYISKMKLIDRFVTPLRVLTLITSILLMVLR
;
A
#
# COMPACT_ATOMS: atom_id res chain seq x y z
N MET A 1 9.90 -16.90 11.81
CA MET A 1 10.46 -16.84 10.43
C MET A 1 9.52 -16.22 9.40
N ALA A 2 8.31 -16.73 9.20
CA ALA A 2 7.39 -16.20 8.17
C ALA A 2 7.01 -14.70 8.33
N SER A 3 6.86 -14.19 9.56
CA SER A 3 6.56 -12.75 9.78
C SER A 3 7.72 -11.82 9.39
N LEU A 4 8.97 -12.27 9.52
CA LEU A 4 10.15 -11.51 9.12
C LEU A 4 10.23 -11.39 7.59
N ILE A 5 9.92 -12.48 6.88
CA ILE A 5 9.84 -12.50 5.41
C ILE A 5 8.75 -11.54 4.91
N ILE A 6 7.56 -11.55 5.53
CA ILE A 6 6.46 -10.62 5.18
C ILE A 6 6.89 -9.15 5.36
N ASN A 7 7.54 -8.83 6.48
CA ASN A 7 8.03 -7.49 6.74
C ASN A 7 9.13 -7.06 5.76
N LEU A 8 10.03 -7.98 5.40
CA LEU A 8 11.06 -7.73 4.39
C LEU A 8 10.44 -7.46 3.01
N ILE A 9 9.46 -8.26 2.58
CA ILE A 9 8.74 -8.04 1.32
C ILE A 9 8.03 -6.68 1.34
N SER A 10 7.32 -6.36 2.43
CA SER A 10 6.66 -5.06 2.59
C SER A 10 7.63 -3.89 2.53
N PHE A 11 8.81 -4.02 3.17
CA PHE A 11 9.88 -3.04 3.09
C PHE A 11 10.41 -2.86 1.66
N LEU A 12 10.66 -3.96 0.94
CA LEU A 12 11.09 -3.90 -0.46
C LEU A 12 10.05 -3.22 -1.36
N ILE A 13 8.76 -3.53 -1.17
CA ILE A 13 7.66 -2.84 -1.87
C ILE A 13 7.70 -1.34 -1.57
N LEU A 14 7.94 -0.94 -0.32
CA LEU A 14 8.06 0.47 0.06
C LEU A 14 9.29 1.15 -0.59
N CYS A 15 10.43 0.47 -0.69
CA CYS A 15 11.58 0.98 -1.43
C CYS A 15 11.26 1.21 -2.91
N VAL A 16 10.61 0.23 -3.57
CA VAL A 16 10.19 0.36 -4.97
C VAL A 16 9.12 1.44 -5.13
N PHE A 17 8.23 1.62 -4.15
CA PHE A 17 7.26 2.71 -4.09
C PHE A 17 7.96 4.08 -4.12
N PHE A 18 8.95 4.31 -3.25
CA PHE A 18 9.72 5.57 -3.25
C PHE A 18 10.52 5.76 -4.54
N TYR A 19 11.13 4.71 -5.07
CA TYR A 19 11.77 4.76 -6.38
C TYR A 19 10.78 5.16 -7.48
N GLY A 20 9.61 4.52 -7.54
CA GLY A 20 8.54 4.83 -8.49
C GLY A 20 8.08 6.28 -8.40
N ARG A 21 7.96 6.84 -7.19
CA ARG A 21 7.64 8.26 -6.96
C ARG A 21 8.71 9.20 -7.52
N SER A 22 9.99 8.87 -7.32
CA SER A 22 11.11 9.69 -7.81
C SER A 22 11.09 9.87 -9.34
N LEU A 23 10.49 8.92 -10.06
CA LEU A 23 10.36 8.94 -11.52
C LEU A 23 9.25 9.86 -12.03
N ARG A 24 8.36 10.36 -11.16
CA ARG A 24 7.16 11.11 -11.55
C ARG A 24 7.42 12.23 -12.56
N HIS A 25 8.48 13.01 -12.34
CA HIS A 25 8.85 14.15 -13.19
C HIS A 25 9.85 13.77 -14.29
N LYS A 26 10.67 12.74 -14.05
CA LYS A 26 11.75 12.32 -14.95
C LYS A 26 11.24 11.45 -16.10
N ASN A 27 10.35 10.51 -15.80
CA ASN A 27 9.82 9.56 -16.76
C ASN A 27 8.41 9.11 -16.35
N PRO A 28 7.35 9.83 -16.77
CA PRO A 28 5.97 9.55 -16.33
C PRO A 28 5.46 8.17 -16.80
N LYS A 29 5.95 7.67 -17.94
CA LYS A 29 5.62 6.32 -18.43
C LYS A 29 6.19 5.25 -17.49
N LYS A 30 7.47 5.38 -17.13
CA LYS A 30 8.13 4.46 -16.18
C LYS A 30 7.53 4.58 -14.79
N HIS A 31 7.21 5.80 -14.33
CA HIS A 31 6.47 6.04 -13.09
C HIS A 31 5.17 5.25 -13.03
N ALA A 32 4.32 5.37 -14.06
CA ALA A 32 3.04 4.65 -14.10
C ALA A 32 3.25 3.12 -14.03
N LYS A 33 4.18 2.58 -14.83
CA LYS A 33 4.50 1.14 -14.83
C LYS A 33 5.00 0.65 -13.48
N THR A 34 5.94 1.37 -12.87
CA THR A 34 6.50 1.02 -11.55
C THR A 34 5.45 1.12 -10.45
N MET A 35 4.63 2.18 -10.43
CA MET A 35 3.58 2.32 -9.43
C MET A 35 2.49 1.26 -9.57
N SER A 36 2.12 0.88 -10.80
CA SER A 36 1.20 -0.25 -11.03
C SER A 36 1.77 -1.57 -10.53
N MET A 37 3.07 -1.82 -10.74
CA MET A 37 3.75 -3.00 -10.20
C MET A 37 3.75 -3.01 -8.67
N VAL A 38 4.03 -1.86 -8.05
CA VAL A 38 4.00 -1.69 -6.59
C VAL A 38 2.61 -2.01 -6.04
N ILE A 39 1.55 -1.40 -6.59
CA ILE A 39 0.17 -1.64 -6.15
C ILE A 39 -0.19 -3.12 -6.32
N CYS A 40 0.18 -3.75 -7.45
CA CYS A 40 -0.09 -5.15 -7.69
C CYS A 40 0.62 -6.06 -6.67
N ALA A 41 1.92 -5.85 -6.45
CA ALA A 41 2.69 -6.61 -5.46
C ALA A 41 2.12 -6.45 -4.04
N ASP A 42 1.67 -5.26 -3.71
CA ASP A 42 1.08 -4.95 -2.42
C ASP A 42 -0.27 -5.64 -2.20
N LEU A 43 -1.14 -5.61 -3.22
CA LEU A 43 -2.42 -6.34 -3.20
C LEU A 43 -2.21 -7.86 -3.12
N ILE A 44 -1.21 -8.40 -3.81
CA ILE A 44 -0.84 -9.82 -3.71
C ILE A 44 -0.38 -10.17 -2.29
N LEU A 45 0.46 -9.32 -1.68
CA LEU A 45 0.92 -9.52 -0.31
C LEU A 45 -0.26 -9.53 0.68
N ILE A 46 -1.20 -8.60 0.53
CA ILE A 46 -2.42 -8.53 1.36
C ILE A 46 -3.28 -9.78 1.13
N LEU A 47 -3.49 -10.19 -0.12
CA LEU A 47 -4.28 -11.37 -0.46
C LEU A 47 -3.67 -12.64 0.15
N PHE A 48 -2.35 -12.79 0.07
CA PHE A 48 -1.62 -13.89 0.70
C PHE A 48 -1.83 -13.91 2.23
N LEU A 49 -1.84 -12.76 2.89
CA LEU A 49 -2.10 -12.67 4.33
C LEU A 49 -3.56 -13.01 4.68
N VAL A 50 -4.51 -12.54 3.88
CA VAL A 50 -5.95 -12.81 4.10
C VAL A 50 -6.23 -14.30 3.97
N ILE A 51 -5.79 -14.93 2.90
CA ILE A 51 -6.01 -16.36 2.63
C ILE A 51 -5.16 -17.23 3.55
N GLY A 52 -3.84 -17.00 3.57
CA GLY A 52 -2.88 -17.90 4.22
C GLY A 52 -2.80 -17.78 5.74
N ARG A 53 -3.30 -16.70 6.34
CA ARG A 53 -3.31 -16.52 7.81
C ARG A 53 -4.69 -16.33 8.42
N SER A 54 -5.74 -16.44 7.60
CA SER A 54 -7.13 -16.18 7.98
C SER A 54 -7.25 -14.83 8.72
N ALA A 55 -6.56 -13.81 8.19
CA ALA A 55 -6.39 -12.53 8.88
C ALA A 55 -7.74 -11.86 9.17
N LEU A 56 -8.74 -12.06 8.30
CA LEU A 56 -10.10 -11.55 8.48
C LEU A 56 -10.93 -12.35 9.49
N SER A 57 -10.73 -13.67 9.59
CA SER A 57 -11.48 -14.49 10.56
C SER A 57 -11.02 -14.26 12.00
N LYS A 58 -9.86 -13.65 12.18
CA LYS A 58 -9.33 -13.24 13.48
C LYS A 58 -9.85 -11.88 13.92
N VAL A 59 -10.64 -11.20 13.09
CA VAL A 59 -11.19 -9.89 13.39
C VAL A 59 -12.30 -9.99 14.44
N SER A 60 -11.97 -9.71 15.70
CA SER A 60 -12.93 -9.57 16.81
C SER A 60 -12.79 -8.22 17.53
N LEU A 61 -13.86 -7.79 18.23
CA LEU A 61 -13.84 -6.60 19.10
C LEU A 61 -12.82 -6.72 20.24
N SER A 62 -12.38 -7.94 20.58
CA SER A 62 -11.43 -8.25 21.65
C SER A 62 -9.97 -8.20 21.19
N MET A 63 -9.70 -7.81 19.95
CA MET A 63 -8.34 -7.79 19.42
C MET A 63 -7.48 -6.70 20.02
N PRO A 64 -6.15 -6.92 20.10
CA PRO A 64 -5.24 -5.88 20.54
C PRO A 64 -5.32 -4.63 19.64
N ILE A 65 -5.27 -3.45 20.26
CA ILE A 65 -5.44 -2.15 19.59
C ILE A 65 -4.46 -1.98 18.42
N TYR A 66 -3.21 -2.43 18.58
CA TYR A 66 -2.18 -2.33 17.54
C TYR A 66 -2.54 -3.11 16.26
N LEU A 67 -3.26 -4.23 16.39
CA LEU A 67 -3.68 -5.05 15.26
C LEU A 67 -4.87 -4.41 14.53
N ILE A 68 -5.81 -3.81 15.28
CA ILE A 68 -6.91 -3.01 14.74
C ILE A 68 -6.36 -1.86 13.91
N VAL A 69 -5.45 -1.07 14.48
CA VAL A 69 -4.82 0.08 13.81
C VAL A 69 -4.08 -0.33 12.53
N HIS A 70 -3.30 -1.42 12.57
CA HIS A 70 -2.61 -1.94 11.39
C HIS A 70 -3.58 -2.31 10.26
N ILE A 71 -4.64 -3.04 10.59
CA ILE A 71 -5.67 -3.45 9.62
C ILE A 71 -6.37 -2.23 9.04
N SER A 72 -6.69 -1.22 9.85
CA SER A 72 -7.30 0.03 9.38
C SER A 72 -6.41 0.79 8.39
N PHE A 73 -5.10 0.85 8.63
CA PHE A 73 -4.16 1.46 7.67
C PHE A 73 -4.01 0.66 6.38
N ALA A 74 -3.90 -0.67 6.49
CA ALA A 74 -3.81 -1.55 5.33
C ALA A 74 -5.07 -1.44 4.44
N LEU A 75 -6.26 -1.49 5.05
CA LEU A 75 -7.54 -1.38 4.34
C LEU A 75 -7.69 0.00 3.70
N SER A 76 -7.35 1.07 4.43
CA SER A 76 -7.36 2.43 3.90
C SER A 76 -6.44 2.56 2.70
N THR A 77 -5.23 1.97 2.75
CA THR A 77 -4.29 1.93 1.63
C THR A 77 -4.93 1.28 0.40
N VAL A 78 -5.60 0.14 0.55
CA VAL A 78 -6.29 -0.55 -0.55
C VAL A 78 -7.36 0.33 -1.18
N ILE A 79 -8.17 1.02 -0.37
CA ILE A 79 -9.19 1.96 -0.87
C ILE A 79 -8.54 3.08 -1.69
N PHE A 80 -7.47 3.69 -1.17
CA PHE A 80 -6.75 4.72 -1.91
C PHE A 80 -6.06 4.19 -3.17
N TYR A 81 -5.61 2.93 -3.20
CA TYR A 81 -5.09 2.30 -4.42
C TYR A 81 -6.15 2.15 -5.50
N VAL A 82 -7.39 1.80 -5.15
CA VAL A 82 -8.50 1.78 -6.11
C VAL A 82 -8.69 3.16 -6.73
N PHE A 83 -8.71 4.22 -5.92
CA PHE A 83 -8.80 5.58 -6.43
C PHE A 83 -7.57 5.98 -7.27
N ALA A 84 -6.36 5.60 -6.83
CA ALA A 84 -5.13 5.86 -7.58
C ALA A 84 -5.15 5.19 -8.95
N ILE A 85 -5.64 3.95 -9.07
CA ILE A 85 -5.80 3.25 -10.34
C ILE A 85 -6.81 3.99 -11.23
N ILE A 86 -7.99 4.33 -10.70
CA ILE A 86 -9.05 5.02 -11.46
C ILE A 86 -8.53 6.34 -12.03
N TYR A 87 -7.94 7.21 -11.20
CA TYR A 87 -7.43 8.49 -11.68
C TYR A 87 -6.15 8.33 -12.51
N GLY A 88 -5.31 7.35 -12.21
CA GLY A 88 -4.11 7.04 -12.97
C GLY A 88 -4.44 6.68 -14.41
N VAL A 89 -5.42 5.81 -14.63
CA VAL A 89 -5.91 5.46 -15.97
C VAL A 89 -6.48 6.68 -16.69
N LYS A 90 -7.26 7.53 -16.01
CA LYS A 90 -7.80 8.77 -16.62
C LYS A 90 -6.69 9.75 -17.03
N ILE A 91 -5.65 9.90 -16.21
CA ILE A 91 -4.49 10.74 -16.52
C ILE A 91 -3.71 10.16 -17.72
N LEU A 92 -3.53 8.83 -17.78
CA LEU A 92 -2.88 8.17 -18.92
C LEU A 92 -3.65 8.35 -20.24
N LYS A 93 -4.99 8.47 -20.17
CA LYS A 93 -5.85 8.83 -21.30
C LYS A 93 -5.81 10.32 -21.68
N GLY A 94 -4.93 11.11 -21.06
CA GLY A 94 -4.75 12.54 -21.36
C GLY A 94 -5.64 13.50 -20.55
N GLN A 95 -6.48 13.01 -19.63
CA GLN A 95 -7.41 13.85 -18.87
C GLN A 95 -6.70 14.56 -17.70
N ARG A 96 -6.05 15.69 -18.00
CA ARG A 96 -5.20 16.43 -17.04
C ARG A 96 -5.93 16.98 -15.81
N GLN A 97 -7.25 17.17 -15.89
CA GLN A 97 -8.07 17.64 -14.76
C GLN A 97 -8.01 16.73 -13.51
N TYR A 98 -7.62 15.47 -13.67
CA TYR A 98 -7.49 14.52 -12.55
C TYR A 98 -6.13 14.56 -11.86
N ILE A 99 -5.15 15.33 -12.34
CA ILE A 99 -3.81 15.42 -11.75
C ILE A 99 -3.86 15.93 -10.30
N SER A 100 -4.69 16.93 -10.02
CA SER A 100 -4.84 17.47 -8.66
C SER A 100 -5.45 16.45 -7.70
N LYS A 101 -6.43 15.67 -8.16
CA LYS A 101 -7.03 14.57 -7.38
C LYS A 101 -6.01 13.46 -7.10
N MET A 102 -5.20 13.10 -8.09
CA MET A 102 -4.09 12.15 -7.92
C MET A 102 -3.06 12.67 -6.90
N LYS A 103 -2.68 13.95 -6.94
CA LYS A 103 -1.78 14.55 -5.95
C LYS A 103 -2.33 14.45 -4.52
N LEU A 104 -3.64 14.60 -4.35
CA LEU A 104 -4.28 14.48 -3.05
C LEU A 104 -4.20 13.03 -2.54
N ILE A 105 -4.56 12.06 -3.38
CA ILE A 105 -4.46 10.63 -3.04
C ILE A 105 -3.03 10.25 -2.67
N ASP A 106 -2.08 10.72 -3.47
CA ASP A 106 -0.65 10.49 -3.26
C ASP A 106 -0.16 10.96 -1.88
N ARG A 107 -0.71 12.08 -1.39
CA ARG A 107 -0.42 12.63 -0.06
C ARG A 107 -0.95 11.76 1.07
N PHE A 108 -2.02 11.00 0.86
CA PHE A 108 -2.58 10.08 1.86
C PHE A 108 -1.99 8.67 1.77
N VAL A 109 -1.79 8.15 0.56
CA VAL A 109 -1.22 6.81 0.33
C VAL A 109 0.17 6.69 0.94
N THR A 110 1.01 7.71 0.78
CA THR A 110 2.41 7.69 1.24
C THR A 110 2.53 7.47 2.75
N PRO A 111 1.94 8.32 3.62
CA PRO A 111 2.01 8.12 5.06
C PRO A 111 1.30 6.84 5.48
N LEU A 112 0.13 6.52 4.89
CA LEU A 112 -0.55 5.25 5.17
C LEU A 112 0.37 4.06 4.91
N ARG A 113 1.16 4.10 3.83
CA ARG A 113 2.00 2.97 3.48
C ARG A 113 3.22 2.82 4.38
N VAL A 114 3.83 3.93 4.78
CA VAL A 114 4.89 3.96 5.79
C VAL A 114 4.35 3.47 7.15
N LEU A 115 3.20 3.98 7.59
CA LEU A 115 2.55 3.59 8.84
C LEU A 115 2.15 2.11 8.85
N THR A 116 1.71 1.57 7.72
CA THR A 116 1.39 0.14 7.61
C THR A 116 2.64 -0.71 7.84
N LEU A 117 3.79 -0.34 7.28
CA LEU A 117 5.05 -1.05 7.54
C LEU A 117 5.48 -0.93 9.02
N ILE A 118 5.47 0.28 9.59
CA ILE A 118 5.84 0.52 10.99
C ILE A 118 4.98 -0.33 11.93
N THR A 119 3.66 -0.30 11.73
CA THR A 119 2.73 -1.11 12.54
C THR A 119 2.89 -2.61 12.30
N SER A 120 3.32 -3.04 11.11
CA SER A 120 3.65 -4.45 10.84
C SER A 120 4.91 -4.93 11.56
N ILE A 121 5.92 -4.06 11.69
CA ILE A 121 7.11 -4.33 12.50
C ILE A 121 6.75 -4.36 13.97
N LEU A 122 5.95 -3.40 14.45
CA LEU A 122 5.47 -3.38 15.83
C LEU A 122 4.72 -4.67 16.19
N LEU A 123 3.86 -5.14 15.28
CA LEU A 123 3.16 -6.42 15.38
C LEU A 123 4.07 -7.65 15.45
N MET A 124 5.27 -7.56 14.88
CA MET A 124 6.26 -8.64 14.94
C MET A 124 7.02 -8.63 16.28
N VAL A 125 7.24 -7.46 16.88
CA VAL A 125 8.00 -7.29 18.12
C VAL A 125 7.14 -7.54 19.36
N LEU A 126 5.88 -7.10 19.36
CA LEU A 126 4.96 -7.21 20.50
C LEU A 126 4.25 -8.56 20.62
N ARG A 127 4.58 -9.53 19.75
CA ARG A 127 3.90 -10.81 19.63
C ARG A 127 4.83 -11.94 20.01
#